data_AF-A0A971ZYJ3-F1
#
_entry.id   AF-A0A971ZYJ3-F1
#
_cell.length_a   1.000
_cell.length_b   1.000
_cell.length_c   1.000
_cell.angle_alpha   90.00
_cell.angle_beta   90.00
_cell.angle_gamma   90.00
#
_symmetry.space_group_name_H-M   'P 1'
#
loop_
_entity.id
_entity.type
_entity.pdbx_description
1 polymer ?
#
loop_
_entity_poly.entity_id
_entity_poly.type
_entity_poly.pdbx_seq_one_letter_code
_entity_poly.pdbx_strand_id
1 'polypeptide(L)' 'MDKLIITAAICGAEVTKEHNPNVPYTVEEIAREAEAAYK' A
#
# COMPACT_ATOMS: atom_id res chain seq x y z
N MET A 1 -17.87 11.24 -18.05
CA MET A 1 -16.94 10.28 -17.45
C MET A 1 -17.42 10.06 -16.03
N ASP A 2 -17.90 8.86 -15.72
CA ASP A 2 -18.40 8.56 -14.38
C ASP A 2 -17.24 8.51 -13.39
N LYS A 3 -17.54 8.83 -12.12
CA LYS A 3 -16.53 8.74 -11.07
C LYS A 3 -16.11 7.28 -10.93
N LEU A 4 -14.82 7.02 -11.11
CA LEU A 4 -14.22 5.70 -10.91
C LEU A 4 -13.51 5.68 -9.55
N ILE A 5 -13.86 4.72 -8.71
CA ILE A 5 -13.17 4.47 -7.44
C ILE A 5 -12.03 3.51 -7.68
N ILE A 6 -10.84 3.85 -7.19
CA ILE A 6 -9.64 2.99 -7.20
C ILE A 6 -9.28 2.69 -5.75
N THR A 7 -9.00 1.42 -5.45
CA THR A 7 -8.54 0.97 -4.13
C THR A 7 -7.10 0.49 -4.25
N ALA A 8 -6.23 0.91 -3.33
CA ALA A 8 -4.86 0.43 -3.23
C ALA A 8 -4.70 -0.46 -1.99
N ALA A 9 -4.46 -1.76 -2.20
CA ALA A 9 -4.09 -2.69 -1.14
C ALA A 9 -2.57 -2.63 -0.91
N ILE A 10 -2.13 -1.60 -0.18
CA ILE A 10 -0.70 -1.28 0.02
C ILE A 10 0.04 -2.26 0.93
N CYS A 11 -0.69 -3.06 1.71
CA CYS A 11 -0.18 -4.12 2.57
C CYS A 11 -1.20 -5.28 2.61
N GLY A 12 -0.81 -6.42 3.17
CA GLY A 12 -1.66 -7.60 3.30
C GLY A 12 -0.99 -8.66 4.17
N ALA A 13 -1.59 -9.85 4.22
CA ALA A 13 -1.09 -10.96 5.04
C ALA A 13 -0.31 -12.03 4.25
N GLU A 14 -0.36 -11.99 2.91
CA GLU A 14 0.14 -13.08 2.06
C GLU A 14 1.60 -12.90 1.60
N VAL A 15 2.04 -11.66 1.42
CA VAL A 15 3.38 -11.34 0.91
C VAL A 15 4.31 -10.87 2.02
N THR A 16 5.57 -11.32 1.97
CA THR A 16 6.59 -10.97 2.96
C THR A 16 7.67 -10.04 2.40
N LYS A 17 8.47 -9.43 3.27
CA LYS A 17 9.65 -8.65 2.85
C LYS A 17 10.70 -9.49 2.11
N GLU A 18 10.68 -10.81 2.24
CA GLU A 18 11.54 -11.71 1.46
C GLU A 18 11.11 -11.75 -0.01
N HIS A 19 9.81 -11.69 -0.29
CA HIS A 19 9.30 -11.61 -1.67
C HIS A 19 9.56 -10.22 -2.28
N ASN A 20 9.37 -9.16 -1.49
CA ASN A 20 9.62 -7.78 -1.92
C ASN A 20 9.98 -6.90 -0.70
N PRO A 21 11.19 -6.29 -0.65
CA PRO A 21 11.61 -5.49 0.49
C PRO A 21 10.75 -4.24 0.74
N ASN A 22 9.94 -3.83 -0.24
CA ASN A 22 9.08 -2.65 -0.15
C ASN A 22 7.73 -2.91 0.53
N VAL A 23 7.39 -4.14 0.92
CA VAL A 23 6.15 -4.41 1.65
C VAL A 23 6.16 -3.66 2.99
N PRO A 24 5.23 -2.74 3.27
CA PRO A 24 5.30 -1.87 4.44
C PRO A 24 4.81 -2.62 5.70
N TYR A 25 5.62 -2.61 6.76
CA TYR A 25 5.36 -3.32 8.02
C TYR A 25 5.23 -2.39 9.22
N THR A 26 5.96 -1.26 9.24
CA THR A 26 5.81 -0.29 10.32
C THR A 26 4.66 0.68 10.04
N VAL A 27 4.19 1.34 11.09
CA VAL A 27 3.12 2.35 10.99
C VAL A 27 3.56 3.48 10.04
N GLU A 28 4.81 3.92 10.13
CA GLU A 28 5.38 4.97 9.28
C GLU A 28 5.46 4.56 7.82
N GLU A 29 5.88 3.31 7.53
CA GLU A 29 5.92 2.77 6.17
C GLU A 29 4.50 2.72 5.57
N ILE A 30 3.53 2.21 6.32
CA ILE A 30 2.14 2.10 5.87
C ILE A 30 1.53 3.48 5.63
N ALA A 31 1.74 4.44 6.54
CA ALA A 31 1.23 5.80 6.40
C ALA A 31 1.79 6.49 5.15
N ARG A 32 3.09 6.33 4.88
CA ARG A 32 3.74 6.87 3.68
C ARG A 32 3.16 6.28 2.39
N GLU A 33 2.98 4.96 2.33
CA GLU A 33 2.42 4.31 1.13
C GLU A 33 0.93 4.64 0.93
N ALA A 34 0.16 4.79 2.02
CA ALA A 34 -1.23 5.24 1.94
C ALA A 34 -1.34 6.66 1.36
N GLU A 35 -0.47 7.57 1.79
CA GLU A 35 -0.41 8.93 1.24
C GLU A 35 0.01 8.93 -0.22
N ALA A 36 1.02 8.14 -0.58
CA ALA A 36 1.50 8.02 -1.95
C ALA A 36 0.44 7.43 -2.89
N ALA A 37 -0.38 6.51 -2.43
CA ALA A 37 -1.46 5.92 -3.22
C ALA A 37 -2.68 6.86 -3.40
N TYR A 38 -2.85 7.83 -2.50
CA TYR A 38 -3.93 8.82 -2.56
C TYR A 38 -3.63 9.99 -3.50
N LYS A 39 -2.36 10.41 -3.57
CA LYS A 39 -1.90 11.56 -4.35
C LYS A 39 -1.75 11.24 -5.84
#